data_AF-E2BF59-F1
#
_entry.id   AF-E2BF59-F1
#
_cell.length_a   1.000
_cell.length_b   1.000
_cell.length_c   1.000
_cell.angle_alpha   90.00
_cell.angle_beta   90.00
_cell.angle_gamma   90.00
#
_symmetry.space_group_name_H-M   'P 1'
#
loop_
_entity.id
_entity.type
_entity.pdbx_description
1 polymer ?
#
loop_
_entity_poly.entity_id
_entity_poly.type
_entity_poly.pdbx_seq_one_letter_code
_entity_poly.pdbx_strand_id
1 'polypeptide(L)'
;KMEKGNEKLRFILQYYYDKGKNAAQACEKMCAVYGEGTLSKCAARKWFAHFRSGNFDVKDESRSGHPITEKADEILEKVQQ
;
A
#
# COMPACT_ATOMS: atom_id res chain seq x y z
N LYS A 1 -4.40 3.34 12.21
CA LYS A 1 -5.16 2.10 11.91
C LYS A 1 -5.39 2.07 10.40
N MET A 2 -4.56 1.37 9.63
CA MET A 2 -4.69 1.37 8.16
C MET A 2 -5.66 0.28 7.72
N GLU A 3 -6.53 0.64 6.79
CA GLU A 3 -7.65 -0.16 6.31
C GLU A 3 -7.17 -1.48 5.69
N LYS A 4 -7.59 -2.59 6.30
CA LYS A 4 -7.42 -3.99 5.83
C LYS A 4 -7.84 -4.22 4.36
N GLY A 5 -8.47 -3.24 3.71
CA GLY A 5 -8.90 -3.32 2.31
C GLY A 5 -7.76 -3.26 1.29
N ASN A 6 -6.67 -2.54 1.58
CA ASN A 6 -5.63 -2.28 0.58
C ASN A 6 -4.67 -3.47 0.36
N GLU A 7 -4.38 -4.27 1.38
CA GLU A 7 -3.50 -5.44 1.27
C GLU A 7 -4.09 -6.51 0.35
N LYS A 8 -5.40 -6.78 0.48
CA LYS A 8 -6.12 -7.75 -0.37
C LYS A 8 -6.01 -7.39 -1.85
N LEU A 9 -6.13 -6.11 -2.18
CA LEU A 9 -6.00 -5.62 -3.56
C LEU A 9 -4.59 -5.86 -4.12
N ARG A 10 -3.55 -5.66 -3.28
CA ARG A 10 -2.16 -5.88 -3.68
C ARG A 10 -1.84 -7.36 -3.90
N PHE A 11 -2.35 -8.27 -3.07
CA PHE A 11 -2.23 -9.72 -3.32
C PHE A 11 -2.88 -10.13 -4.64
N ILE A 12 -4.05 -9.57 -4.95
CA ILE A 12 -4.75 -9.86 -6.22
C ILE A 12 -3.96 -9.29 -7.42
N LEU A 13 -3.36 -8.10 -7.28
CA LEU A 13 -2.45 -7.54 -8.29
C LEU A 13 -1.25 -8.46 -8.53
N GLN A 14 -0.64 -9.00 -7.46
CA GLN A 14 0.47 -9.94 -7.56
C GLN A 14 0.05 -11.22 -8.29
N TYR A 15 -1.12 -11.79 -7.95
CA TYR A 15 -1.66 -12.93 -8.68
C TYR A 15 -1.78 -12.68 -10.19
N TYR A 16 -2.26 -11.50 -10.61
CA TYR A 16 -2.35 -11.15 -12.02
C TYR A 16 -0.98 -10.94 -12.68
N TYR A 17 0.00 -10.42 -11.93
CA TYR A 17 1.38 -10.30 -12.36
C TYR A 17 2.00 -11.68 -12.65
N ASP A 18 1.84 -12.63 -11.73
CA ASP A 18 2.33 -14.01 -11.87
C ASP A 18 1.66 -14.75 -13.05
N LYS A 19 0.42 -14.37 -13.39
CA LYS A 19 -0.31 -14.84 -14.59
C LYS A 19 0.15 -14.19 -15.90
N GLY A 20 1.16 -13.31 -15.87
CA GLY A 20 1.68 -12.60 -17.04
C GLY A 20 0.71 -11.56 -17.62
N LYS A 21 -0.27 -11.09 -16.83
CA LYS A 21 -1.13 -9.96 -17.25
C LYS A 21 -0.39 -8.65 -17.07
N ASN A 22 -0.82 -7.61 -17.76
CA ASN A 22 -0.31 -6.27 -17.54
C ASN A 22 -1.14 -5.50 -16.49
N ALA A 23 -0.58 -4.40 -15.98
CA ALA A 23 -1.21 -3.60 -14.93
C ALA A 23 -2.60 -3.07 -15.30
N ALA A 24 -2.84 -2.72 -16.57
CA ALA A 24 -4.12 -2.21 -17.03
C ALA A 24 -5.19 -3.32 -17.01
N GLN A 25 -4.85 -4.51 -17.51
CA GLN A 25 -5.73 -5.69 -17.48
C GLN A 25 -6.06 -6.12 -16.04
N ALA A 26 -5.07 -6.10 -15.14
CA ALA A 26 -5.30 -6.41 -13.74
C ALA A 26 -6.25 -5.38 -13.09
N CYS A 27 -6.03 -4.09 -13.35
CA CYS A 27 -6.87 -3.01 -12.86
C CYS A 27 -8.32 -3.14 -13.35
N GLU A 28 -8.54 -3.39 -14.64
CA GLU A 28 -9.86 -3.55 -15.23
C GLU A 28 -10.60 -4.75 -14.62
N LYS A 29 -9.92 -5.89 -14.47
CA LYS A 29 -10.50 -7.08 -13.82
C LYS A 29 -10.84 -6.84 -12.36
N MET A 30 -10.01 -6.10 -11.64
CA MET A 30 -10.30 -5.76 -10.24
C MET A 30 -11.48 -4.79 -10.13
N CYS A 31 -11.54 -3.75 -10.95
CA CYS A 31 -12.68 -2.84 -10.99
C CYS A 31 -13.97 -3.55 -11.39
N ALA A 32 -13.92 -4.55 -12.28
CA ALA A 32 -15.08 -5.35 -12.64
C ALA A 32 -15.61 -6.22 -11.49
N VAL A 33 -14.75 -6.69 -10.58
CA VAL A 33 -15.14 -7.56 -9.46
C VAL A 33 -15.56 -6.76 -8.23
N TYR A 34 -14.84 -5.68 -7.92
CA TYR A 34 -15.00 -4.94 -6.66
C TYR A 34 -15.70 -3.59 -6.82
N GLY A 35 -15.93 -3.13 -8.05
CA GLY A 35 -16.55 -1.85 -8.35
C GLY A 35 -15.58 -0.86 -8.99
N GLU A 36 -16.14 0.08 -9.76
CA GLU A 36 -15.36 1.14 -10.39
C GLU A 36 -14.68 2.02 -9.33
N GLY A 37 -13.42 2.40 -9.59
CA GLY A 37 -12.63 3.18 -8.62
C GLY A 37 -11.98 2.38 -7.50
N THR A 38 -12.18 1.06 -7.42
CA THR A 38 -11.51 0.19 -6.42
C THR A 38 -9.99 0.33 -6.48
N LEU A 39 -9.42 0.41 -7.69
CA LEU A 39 -8.00 0.57 -7.90
C LEU A 39 -7.78 1.56 -9.05
N SER A 40 -6.89 2.53 -8.86
CA SER A 40 -6.49 3.42 -9.95
C SER A 40 -5.46 2.74 -10.87
N LYS A 41 -5.52 3.05 -12.17
CA LYS A 41 -4.52 2.59 -13.14
C LYS A 41 -3.09 2.99 -12.74
N CYS A 42 -2.93 4.15 -12.10
CA CYS A 42 -1.65 4.61 -11.58
C CYS A 42 -1.14 3.74 -10.43
N ALA A 43 -2.00 3.39 -9.46
CA ALA A 43 -1.66 2.49 -8.37
C ALA A 43 -1.28 1.08 -8.89
N ALA A 44 -2.04 0.54 -9.84
CA ALA A 44 -1.72 -0.74 -10.48
C ALA A 44 -0.31 -0.73 -11.10
N ARG A 45 0.02 0.33 -11.85
CA ARG A 45 1.34 0.48 -12.47
C ARG A 45 2.48 0.57 -11.45
N LYS A 46 2.28 1.28 -10.34
CA LYS A 46 3.28 1.37 -9.25
C LYS A 46 3.56 0.00 -8.64
N TRP A 47 2.53 -0.77 -8.31
CA TRP A 47 2.71 -2.14 -7.80
C TRP A 47 3.38 -3.06 -8.81
N PHE A 48 3.02 -2.97 -10.09
CA PHE A 48 3.68 -3.74 -11.14
C PHE A 48 5.15 -3.35 -11.35
N ALA A 49 5.54 -2.10 -11.08
CA ALA A 49 6.95 -1.72 -11.06
C ALA A 49 7.67 -2.36 -9.86
N HIS A 50 7.02 -2.39 -8.70
CA HIS A 50 7.53 -3.03 -7.48
C HIS A 50 7.75 -4.54 -7.64
N PHE A 51 6.79 -5.25 -8.25
CA PHE A 51 6.93 -6.68 -8.54
C PHE A 51 8.04 -6.96 -9.57
N ARG A 52 8.26 -6.06 -10.53
CA ARG A 52 9.37 -6.17 -11.48
C ARG A 52 10.74 -5.98 -10.83
N SER A 53 10.84 -5.25 -9.72
CA SER A 53 12.08 -5.17 -8.94
C SER A 53 12.31 -6.38 -8.03
N GLY A 54 11.46 -7.41 -8.10
CA GLY A 54 11.58 -8.62 -7.28
C GLY A 54 11.15 -8.43 -5.82
N ASN A 55 10.56 -7.28 -5.48
CA ASN A 55 10.00 -7.05 -4.16
C ASN A 55 8.53 -7.46 -4.17
N PHE A 56 8.24 -8.58 -3.50
CA PHE A 56 6.90 -9.13 -3.35
C PHE A 56 6.34 -8.92 -1.94
N ASP A 57 6.98 -8.09 -1.11
CA ASP A 57 6.37 -7.72 0.15
C ASP A 57 5.17 -6.82 -0.12
N VAL A 58 4.01 -7.37 0.18
CA VAL A 58 2.69 -6.75 -0.03
C VAL A 58 2.36 -5.81 1.14
N LYS A 59 3.04 -5.99 2.28
CA LYS A 59 2.89 -5.13 3.45
C LYS A 59 3.59 -3.80 3.18
N ASP A 60 2.98 -2.71 3.66
CA ASP A 60 3.75 -1.48 3.80
C ASP A 60 4.85 -1.74 4.83
N GLU A 61 6.10 -1.51 4.43
CA GLU A 61 7.17 -1.35 5.42
C GLU A 61 6.74 -0.26 6.40
N SER A 62 6.94 -0.53 7.69
CA SER A 62 6.74 0.45 8.75
C SER A 62 7.45 1.74 8.33
N ARG A 63 6.69 2.81 8.08
CA ARG A 63 7.28 4.09 7.69
C ARG A 63 8.21 4.56 8.80
N SER A 64 9.51 4.37 8.63
CA SER A 64 10.56 4.88 9.50
C SER A 64 10.65 6.38 9.31
N GLY A 65 9.78 7.12 10.00
CA GLY A 65 9.71 8.58 9.83
C GLY A 65 8.98 9.36 10.91
N HIS A 66 8.34 8.70 11.89
CA HIS A 66 7.81 9.40 13.05
C HIS A 66 8.26 8.68 14.32
N PRO A 67 9.12 9.28 15.16
CA PRO A 67 9.29 8.79 16.52
C PRO A 67 7.92 8.86 17.18
N ILE A 68 7.36 7.71 17.50
CA ILE A 68 6.15 7.58 18.29
C ILE A 68 6.54 8.04 19.69
N THR A 69 6.44 9.34 19.94
CA THR A 69 6.24 9.98 21.25
C THR A 69 6.74 9.19 22.47
N GLU A 70 8.04 8.90 22.54
CA GLU A 70 8.71 8.55 23.81
C GLU A 70 9.29 9.80 24.50
N LYS A 71 8.95 10.99 23.98
CA LYS A 71 9.42 12.31 24.43
C LYS A 71 8.27 13.31 24.63
N ALA A 72 7.02 12.85 24.68
CA ALA A 72 5.89 13.75 24.93
C ALA A 72 5.91 14.28 26.38
N ASP A 73 6.36 13.47 27.34
CA ASP A 73 6.50 13.89 28.75
C ASP A 73 7.59 14.95 28.94
N GLU A 74 8.69 14.89 28.19
CA GLU A 74 9.79 15.86 28.26
C GLU A 74 9.40 17.27 27.77
N ILE A 75 8.37 17.37 26.92
CA ILE A 75 7.91 18.65 26.34
C ILE A 75 6.86 19.32 27.24
N LEU A 76 6.04 18.55 27.96
CA LEU A 76 5.03 19.10 28.89
C LEU A 76 5.68 19.78 30.10
N GLU A 77 6.81 19.28 30.58
CA GLU A 77 7.52 19.81 31.75
C GLU A 77 8.13 21.20 31.51
N LYS A 78 8.43 21.58 30.25
CA LYS A 78 9.03 22.88 29.92
C LYS A 78 8.02 24.02 29.68
N VAL A 79 6.73 23.74 29.67
CA VAL A 79 5.67 24.76 29.47
C VAL A 79 5.26 25.45 30.78
N GLN A 80 5.73 24.99 31.94
CA GLN A 80 5.39 25.56 33.25
C GLN A 80 6.53 26.32 33.96
N GLN A 81 7.58 26.75 33.25
CA GLN A 81 8.56 27.70 33.80
C GLN A 81 8.22 29.15 33.48
#